data_AF-A1RUU5-F1
#
_entry.id   AF-A1RUU5-F1
#
_cell.length_a   1.000
_cell.length_b   1.000
_cell.length_c   1.000
_cell.angle_alpha   90.00
_cell.angle_beta   90.00
_cell.angle_gamma   90.00
#
_symmetry.space_group_name_H-M   'P 1'
#
loop_
_entity.id
_entity.type
_entity.pdbx_description
1 polymer ?
#
loop_
_entity_poly.entity_id
_entity_poly.type
_entity_poly.pdbx_seq_one_letter_code
_entity_poly.pdbx_strand_id
1 'polypeptide(L)'
;MSFKTLYKIVRHLREGSLKLLINRKKRFLKIGRDIYSEISEIELSILLTVHKVRCNMCNIYLTIRNLGYIRFGKTVELALCDKCLRDYIEYTKEVMKEAVASDR
;
A
#
# COMPACT_ATOMS: atom_id res chain seq x y z
N MET A 1 4.48 -11.10 22.03
CA MET A 1 5.75 -10.64 21.42
C MET A 1 6.12 -9.28 22.01
N SER A 2 7.34 -9.13 22.53
CA SER A 2 7.79 -7.89 23.21
C SER A 2 8.20 -6.80 22.22
N PHE A 3 7.92 -5.53 22.55
CA PHE A 3 8.30 -4.33 21.78
C PHE A 3 9.82 -4.27 21.52
N LYS A 4 10.63 -4.78 22.48
CA LYS A 4 12.09 -4.86 22.34
C LYS A 4 12.52 -5.83 21.24
N THR A 5 11.79 -6.92 21.04
CA THR A 5 12.08 -7.91 19.99
C THR A 5 11.77 -7.34 18.60
N LEU A 6 10.65 -6.64 18.47
CA LEU A 6 10.26 -5.92 17.25
C LEU A 6 11.28 -4.83 16.88
N TYR A 7 11.74 -4.05 17.86
CA TYR A 7 12.75 -3.01 17.64
C TYR A 7 14.10 -3.60 17.20
N LYS A 8 14.52 -4.74 17.75
CA LYS A 8 15.77 -5.44 17.39
C LYS A 8 15.73 -6.00 15.97
N ILE A 9 14.58 -6.57 15.55
CA ILE A 9 14.33 -7.06 14.19
C ILE A 9 14.33 -5.91 13.18
N VAL A 10 13.62 -4.81 13.49
CA VAL A 10 13.58 -3.59 12.66
C VAL A 10 14.98 -2.97 12.53
N ARG A 11 15.80 -3.00 13.59
CA ARG A 11 17.18 -2.49 13.55
C ARG A 11 18.11 -3.36 12.70
N HIS A 12 17.97 -4.68 12.74
CA HIS A 12 18.76 -5.59 11.88
C HIS A 12 18.34 -5.52 10.40
N LEU A 13 17.07 -5.26 10.11
CA LEU A 13 16.57 -5.09 8.74
C LEU A 13 17.00 -3.75 8.10
N ARG A 14 17.34 -2.74 8.92
CA ARG A 14 17.63 -1.36 8.49
C ARG A 14 18.85 -1.19 7.59
N GLU A 15 19.83 -2.08 7.63
CA GLU A 15 21.12 -1.82 6.97
C GLU A 15 21.40 -2.67 5.72
N GLY A 16 20.90 -3.91 5.66
CA GLY A 16 21.15 -4.83 4.54
C GLY A 16 19.96 -5.03 3.60
N SER A 17 18.82 -5.45 4.13
CA SER A 17 17.69 -5.91 3.32
C SER A 17 16.84 -4.77 2.74
N LEU A 18 16.65 -3.68 3.50
CA LEU A 18 15.90 -2.50 3.02
C LEU A 18 16.58 -1.81 1.81
N LYS A 19 17.92 -1.78 1.75
CA LYS A 19 18.67 -1.21 0.62
C LYS A 19 18.42 -1.93 -0.71
N LEU A 20 18.18 -3.25 -0.67
CA LEU A 20 17.88 -4.04 -1.87
C LEU A 20 16.44 -3.83 -2.36
N LEU A 21 15.52 -3.42 -1.48
CA LEU A 21 14.12 -3.16 -1.83
C LEU A 21 13.88 -1.75 -2.39
N ILE A 22 14.73 -0.78 -2.05
CA ILE A 22 14.61 0.63 -2.44
C ILE A 22 14.70 0.84 -3.97
N ASN A 23 15.29 -0.10 -4.72
CA ASN A 23 15.49 0.03 -6.16
C ASN A 23 14.37 -0.57 -7.02
N ARG A 24 13.42 -1.32 -6.47
CA ARG A 24 12.28 -1.86 -7.23
C ARG A 24 10.98 -1.33 -6.67
N LYS A 25 10.18 -0.66 -7.51
CA LYS A 25 8.83 -0.23 -7.14
C LYS A 25 7.99 -1.48 -6.87
N LYS A 26 7.51 -1.62 -5.64
CA LYS A 26 6.70 -2.74 -5.19
C LYS A 26 5.27 -2.31 -4.92
N ARG A 27 4.33 -3.23 -5.13
CA ARG A 27 2.90 -3.01 -5.02
C ARG A 27 2.22 -4.09 -4.21
N PHE A 28 1.18 -3.68 -3.52
CA PHE A 28 0.16 -4.53 -2.96
C PHE A 28 -1.20 -3.98 -3.39
N LEU A 29 -2.10 -4.87 -3.77
CA LEU A 29 -3.46 -4.57 -4.18
C LEU A 29 -4.41 -5.62 -3.59
N LYS A 30 -5.51 -5.15 -3.00
CA LYS A 30 -6.61 -5.96 -2.49
C LYS A 30 -7.92 -5.41 -3.01
N ILE A 31 -8.62 -6.21 -3.81
CA ILE A 31 -9.96 -5.90 -4.32
C ILE A 31 -10.88 -7.07 -3.98
N GLY A 32 -11.82 -6.85 -3.07
CA GLY A 32 -12.70 -7.93 -2.62
C GLY A 32 -11.90 -9.07 -1.97
N ARG A 33 -11.92 -10.25 -2.61
CA ARG A 33 -11.16 -11.44 -2.19
C ARG A 33 -9.84 -11.60 -2.92
N ASP A 34 -9.60 -10.84 -3.99
CA ASP A 34 -8.41 -10.94 -4.81
C ASP A 34 -7.28 -10.11 -4.20
N ILE A 35 -6.11 -10.73 -4.07
CA ILE A 35 -4.90 -10.12 -3.53
C ILE A 35 -3.76 -10.31 -4.54
N TYR A 36 -3.13 -9.21 -4.91
CA TYR A 36 -1.87 -9.18 -5.64
C TYR A 36 -0.80 -8.54 -4.76
N SER A 37 0.35 -9.19 -4.60
CA SER A 37 1.42 -8.67 -3.77
C SER A 37 2.80 -9.00 -4.32
N GLU A 38 3.64 -7.96 -4.49
CA GLU A 38 5.08 -8.06 -4.78
C GLU A 38 5.92 -8.08 -3.47
N ILE A 39 5.25 -8.08 -2.31
CA ILE A 39 5.82 -8.01 -0.96
C ILE A 39 5.20 -9.11 -0.09
N SER A 40 5.95 -9.71 0.84
CA SER A 40 5.33 -10.61 1.82
C SER A 40 4.44 -9.84 2.81
N GLU A 41 3.43 -10.50 3.39
CA GLU A 41 2.55 -9.87 4.37
C GLU A 41 3.32 -9.35 5.61
N ILE A 42 4.37 -10.07 6.03
CA ILE A 42 5.24 -9.67 7.14
C ILE A 42 5.98 -8.37 6.82
N GLU A 43 6.64 -8.30 5.66
CA GLU A 43 7.34 -7.09 5.22
C GLU A 43 6.36 -5.90 5.09
N LEU A 44 5.16 -6.14 4.55
CA LEU A 44 4.12 -5.13 4.44
C LEU A 44 3.68 -4.61 5.82
N SER A 45 3.48 -5.50 6.79
CA SER A 45 3.16 -5.13 8.19
C SER A 45 4.23 -4.21 8.80
N ILE A 46 5.50 -4.55 8.59
CA ILE A 46 6.63 -3.77 9.08
C ILE A 46 6.66 -2.39 8.41
N LEU A 47 6.49 -2.32 7.09
CA LEU A 47 6.46 -1.06 6.34
C LEU A 47 5.35 -0.13 6.84
N LEU A 48 4.12 -0.65 6.98
CA LEU A 48 2.98 0.12 7.45
C LEU A 48 3.22 0.68 8.86
N THR A 49 3.79 -0.14 9.76
CA THR A 49 4.06 0.23 11.14
C THR A 49 5.20 1.26 11.26
N VAL A 50 6.32 1.03 10.57
CA VAL A 50 7.51 1.89 10.64
C VAL A 50 7.26 3.24 10.01
N HIS A 51 6.64 3.27 8.83
CA HIS A 51 6.35 4.52 8.11
C HIS A 51 5.06 5.18 8.57
N LYS A 52 4.32 4.59 9.53
CA LYS A 52 3.02 5.08 10.02
C LYS A 52 2.11 5.49 8.86
N VAL A 53 2.03 4.62 7.85
CA VAL A 53 1.45 4.96 6.55
C VAL A 53 -0.01 5.34 6.71
N ARG A 54 -0.40 6.44 6.07
CA ARG A 54 -1.79 6.92 6.04
C ARG A 54 -2.35 6.83 4.64
N CYS A 55 -3.66 6.64 4.54
CA CYS A 55 -4.36 6.75 3.27
C CYS A 55 -4.18 8.17 2.71
N ASN A 56 -3.76 8.29 1.45
CA ASN A 56 -3.57 9.59 0.81
C ASN A 56 -4.87 10.38 0.66
N MET A 57 -6.03 9.72 0.60
CA MET A 57 -7.32 10.38 0.40
C MET A 57 -8.02 10.73 1.71
N CYS A 58 -8.11 9.80 2.66
CA CYS A 58 -8.88 9.99 3.90
C CYS A 58 -8.02 10.10 5.16
N ASN A 59 -6.69 10.07 5.03
CA ASN A 59 -5.72 10.26 6.12
C ASN A 59 -5.82 9.26 7.29
N ILE A 60 -6.58 8.16 7.15
CA ILE A 60 -6.63 7.09 8.16
C ILE A 60 -5.32 6.30 8.17
N TYR A 61 -4.91 5.79 9.34
CA TYR A 61 -3.78 4.87 9.43
C TYR A 61 -4.09 3.54 8.74
N LEU A 62 -3.12 3.06 7.98
CA LEU A 62 -3.24 1.82 7.23
C LEU A 62 -2.66 0.64 8.02
N THR A 63 -3.37 -0.47 7.93
CA THR A 63 -3.07 -1.79 8.46
C THR A 63 -3.33 -2.79 7.36
N ILE A 64 -2.82 -4.02 7.47
CA ILE A 64 -3.10 -5.07 6.49
C ILE A 64 -4.62 -5.30 6.28
N ARG A 65 -5.42 -5.03 7.32
CA ARG A 65 -6.87 -5.27 7.29
C ARG A 65 -7.62 -4.28 6.39
N ASN A 66 -7.30 -2.99 6.50
CA ASN A 66 -7.98 -1.89 5.78
C ASN A 66 -7.21 -1.38 4.56
N LEU A 67 -6.03 -1.93 4.28
CA LEU A 67 -5.24 -1.57 3.12
C LEU A 67 -5.89 -2.11 1.83
N GLY A 68 -6.19 -1.21 0.89
CA GLY A 68 -6.68 -1.55 -0.45
C GLY A 68 -5.56 -1.55 -1.48
N TYR A 69 -4.71 -0.53 -1.47
CA TYR A 69 -3.59 -0.42 -2.40
C TYR A 69 -2.41 0.28 -1.75
N ILE A 70 -1.19 -0.16 -2.04
CA ILE A 70 0.02 0.60 -1.76
C ILE A 70 1.04 0.38 -2.85
N ARG A 71 1.74 1.46 -3.21
CA ARG A 71 2.92 1.47 -4.05
C ARG A 71 4.06 2.11 -3.28
N PHE A 72 5.18 1.40 -3.21
CA PHE A 72 6.36 1.82 -2.48
C PHE A 72 7.60 1.69 -3.37
N GLY A 73 8.41 2.76 -3.40
CA GLY A 73 9.70 2.79 -4.08
C GLY A 73 10.80 3.16 -3.07
N LYS A 74 11.39 4.35 -3.21
CA LYS A 74 12.25 4.94 -2.16
C LYS A 74 11.45 5.36 -0.92
N THR A 75 10.20 5.75 -1.14
CA THR A 75 9.22 6.15 -0.14
C THR A 75 7.86 5.58 -0.51
N VAL A 76 6.86 5.76 0.36
CA VAL A 76 5.46 5.51 -0.01
C VAL A 76 5.10 6.50 -1.12
N GLU A 77 4.76 5.98 -2.30
CA GLU A 77 4.35 6.80 -3.45
C GLU A 77 2.84 7.04 -3.42
N LEU A 78 2.07 5.99 -3.12
CA LEU A 78 0.61 6.05 -3.01
C LEU A 78 0.14 4.94 -2.09
N ALA A 79 -0.81 5.22 -1.21
CA ALA A 79 -1.44 4.29 -0.32
C ALA A 79 -2.93 4.64 -0.15
N LEU A 80 -3.81 3.68 -0.42
CA LEU A 80 -5.26 3.82 -0.33
C LEU A 80 -5.82 2.75 0.59
N CYS A 81 -6.77 3.14 1.45
CA CYS A 81 -7.60 2.15 2.12
C CYS A 81 -8.55 1.48 1.12
N ASP A 82 -9.12 0.36 1.54
CA ASP A 82 -10.09 -0.42 0.76
C ASP A 82 -11.28 0.42 0.26
N LYS A 83 -11.83 1.30 1.09
CA LYS A 83 -12.92 2.20 0.71
C LYS A 83 -12.47 3.18 -0.38
N CYS A 84 -11.39 3.92 -0.15
CA CYS A 84 -10.92 4.91 -1.11
C CYS A 84 -10.49 4.30 -2.44
N LEU A 85 -9.96 3.08 -2.44
CA LEU A 85 -9.67 2.35 -3.68
C LEU A 85 -10.95 2.03 -4.47
N ARG A 86 -12.03 1.61 -3.79
CA ARG A 86 -13.32 1.33 -4.45
C ARG A 86 -13.92 2.59 -5.05
N ASP A 87 -13.97 3.67 -4.26
CA ASP A 87 -14.48 4.97 -4.70
C ASP A 87 -13.69 5.48 -5.92
N TYR A 88 -12.37 5.30 -5.92
CA TYR A 88 -11.51 5.66 -7.05
C TYR A 88 -11.78 4.83 -8.32
N ILE A 89 -11.97 3.51 -8.16
CA ILE A 89 -12.31 2.63 -9.29
C ILE A 89 -13.67 3.01 -9.89
N GLU A 90 -14.66 3.30 -9.04
CA GLU A 90 -16.00 3.72 -9.48
C GLU A 90 -15.95 5.05 -10.22
N TYR A 91 -15.29 6.06 -9.65
CA TYR A 91 -15.07 7.35 -10.31
C TYR A 91 -14.42 7.17 -11.69
N THR A 92 -13.36 6.35 -11.78
CA THR A 92 -12.65 6.11 -13.04
C THR A 92 -13.56 5.46 -14.08
N LYS A 93 -14.44 4.53 -13.68
CA LYS A 93 -15.38 3.89 -14.59
C LYS A 93 -16.39 4.89 -15.15
N GLU A 94 -16.93 5.78 -14.34
CA GLU A 94 -17.88 6.79 -14.81
C GLU A 94 -17.22 7.77 -15.77
N VAL A 95 -16.02 8.29 -15.43
CA VAL A 95 -15.25 9.17 -16.31
C VAL A 95 -14.93 8.50 -17.65
N MET A 96 -14.57 7.21 -17.65
CA MET A 96 -14.31 6.48 -18.90
C MET A 96 -15.57 6.26 -19.73
N LYS A 97 -16.74 6.06 -19.12
CA LYS A 97 -18.01 5.96 -19.85
C LYS A 97 -18.36 7.29 -20.53
N GLU A 98 -18.21 8.40 -19.82
CA GLU A 98 -18.47 9.75 -20.35
C GLU A 98 -17.52 10.10 -21.51
N ALA A 99 -16.24 9.77 -21.38
CA ALA A 99 -15.25 9.96 -22.45
C ALA A 99 -15.61 9.16 -23.72
N VAL A 100 -16.05 7.91 -23.57
CA VAL A 100 -16.46 7.08 -24.72
C VAL A 100 -17.79 7.54 -25.33
N ALA A 101 -18.69 8.11 -24.53
CA ALA A 101 -19.97 8.61 -25.01
C ALA A 101 -19.84 9.95 -25.76
N SER A 102 -18.82 10.75 -25.47
CA SER A 102 -18.55 12.05 -26.13
C SER A 102 -17.75 11.91 -27.44
N ASP A 103 -17.18 10.75 -27.70
CA ASP A 103 -16.43 10.41 -28.92
C ASP A 103 -17.33 9.73 -30.00
N ARG A 104 -18.66 9.70 -29.78
CA ARG A 104 -19.69 9.16 -30.70
C ARG A 104 -20.63 10.25 -31.16
#